data_AF-A0A284RXM7-F1
#
_entry.id   AF-A0A284RXM7-F1
#
_cell.length_a   1.000
_cell.length_b   1.000
_cell.length_c   1.000
_cell.angle_alpha   90.00
_cell.angle_beta   90.00
_cell.angle_gamma   90.00
#
_symmetry.space_group_name_H-M   'P 1'
#
loop_
_entity.id
_entity.type
_entity.pdbx_description
1 polymer ?
#
loop_
_entity_poly.entity_id
_entity_poly.type
_entity_poly.pdbx_seq_one_letter_code
_entity_poly.pdbx_strand_id
1 'polypeptide(L)'
;MYTDESFRIKTTRKYGKGERRIVKDHRTQLDVKEREGYKTPVVKPGTSGDIDGQPVGTRYVNRALLLEAGMHGSIRRGIYSFKETARSVVLSDGYEEFNKDKGNKIRLCGEGGRSKDGKMQVKDQEYTHGNKALQNTMQSGEPVRVIRGYKLDSKYAPRNGFRYDGLYIVIGCYENRDENGYRIILFRLERLPGQLPIGVRGAFWAYPDSDVPLKDVLAHPPV
;
A
#
# COMPACT_ATOMS: atom_id res chain seq x y z
N MET A 1 25.58 -2.05 -6.27
CA MET A 1 25.17 -1.78 -4.88
C MET A 1 24.75 -0.32 -4.81
N TYR A 2 23.47 -0.03 -4.57
CA TYR A 2 23.00 1.35 -4.38
C TYR A 2 22.98 1.65 -2.88
N THR A 3 23.95 2.42 -2.38
CA THR A 3 23.88 3.03 -1.05
C THR A 3 23.50 4.49 -1.21
N ASP A 4 22.21 4.76 -1.41
CA ASP A 4 21.69 6.13 -1.38
C ASP A 4 21.42 6.48 0.09
N GLU A 5 22.43 6.99 0.79
CA GLU A 5 22.25 7.53 2.13
C GLU A 5 21.35 8.76 2.04
N SER A 6 20.06 8.58 2.33
CA SER A 6 19.11 9.68 2.36
C SER A 6 19.04 10.32 3.75
N PHE A 7 18.98 11.65 3.75
CA PHE A 7 18.89 12.48 4.94
C PHE A 7 17.58 13.26 4.91
N ARG A 8 16.98 13.50 6.08
CA ARG A 8 15.80 14.36 6.22
C ARG A 8 16.06 15.50 7.19
N ILE A 9 15.40 16.62 6.97
CA ILE A 9 15.45 17.76 7.88
C ILE A 9 14.45 17.52 9.00
N LYS A 10 14.94 17.42 10.23
CA LYS A 10 14.10 17.40 11.43
C LYS A 10 14.10 18.79 12.04
N THR A 11 12.91 19.37 12.18
CA THR A 11 12.71 20.64 12.88
C THR A 11 12.23 20.35 14.30
N THR A 12 12.94 20.87 15.30
CA THR A 12 12.55 20.80 16.71
C THR A 12 12.38 22.22 17.24
N ARG A 13 11.31 22.47 18.00
CA ARG A 13 11.15 23.74 18.71
C ARG A 13 11.54 23.54 20.17
N LYS A 14 12.50 24.33 20.64
CA LYS A 14 12.89 24.40 22.06
C LYS A 14 12.84 25.87 22.46
N TYR A 15 12.08 26.20 23.51
CA TYR A 15 11.92 27.58 24.01
C TYR A 15 11.55 28.61 22.93
N GLY A 16 10.57 28.30 22.07
CA GLY A 16 10.09 29.22 21.03
C GLY A 16 11.03 29.43 19.83
N LYS A 17 12.28 28.92 19.89
CA LYS A 17 13.24 28.98 18.78
C LYS A 17 13.24 27.66 18.01
N GLY A 18 13.14 27.75 16.68
CA GLY A 18 13.17 26.57 15.79
C GLY A 18 14.60 26.16 15.47
N GLU A 19 15.00 24.96 15.88
CA GLU A 19 16.25 24.32 15.44
C GLU A 19 15.96 23.35 14.29
N ARG A 20 16.75 23.46 13.21
CA ARG A 20 16.75 22.53 12.08
C ARG A 20 18.02 21.68 12.16
N ARG A 21 17.88 20.35 12.11
CA ARG A 21 19.01 19.42 12.03
C ARG A 21 18.80 18.43 10.89
N ILE A 22 19.86 18.16 10.15
CA ILE A 22 19.91 17.08 9.16
C ILE A 22 20.10 15.79 9.94
N VAL A 23 19.18 14.84 9.80
CA VAL A 23 19.26 13.52 10.43
C VAL A 23 19.23 12.45 9.34
N LYS A 24 19.92 11.33 9.58
CA LYS A 24 19.81 10.15 8.70
C LYS A 24 18.34 9.71 8.64
N ASP A 25 17.84 9.42 7.45
CA ASP A 25 16.49 8.88 7.30
C ASP A 25 16.51 7.38 7.62
N HIS A 26 16.25 7.06 8.89
CA HIS A 26 16.17 5.69 9.36
C HIS A 26 15.08 4.87 8.64
N ARG A 27 14.05 5.51 8.04
CA ARG A 27 13.05 4.79 7.23
C ARG A 27 13.69 4.19 5.98
N THR A 28 14.51 4.98 5.30
CA THR A 28 15.22 4.53 4.10
C THR A 28 16.26 3.48 4.43
N GLN A 29 16.94 3.55 5.59
CA GLN A 29 17.87 2.50 6.01
C GLN A 29 17.17 1.19 6.36
N LEU A 30 16.01 1.24 7.03
CA LEU A 30 15.19 0.05 7.29
C LEU A 30 14.68 -0.55 5.99
N ASP A 31 14.20 0.27 5.05
CA ASP A 31 13.78 -0.18 3.72
C ASP A 31 14.95 -0.80 2.94
N VAL A 32 16.17 -0.25 3.04
CA VAL A 32 17.36 -0.81 2.38
C VAL A 32 17.74 -2.18 2.96
N LYS A 33 17.82 -2.32 4.28
CA LYS A 33 18.07 -3.62 4.94
C LYS A 33 16.97 -4.63 4.66
N GLU A 34 15.70 -4.20 4.60
CA GLU A 34 14.58 -5.09 4.27
C GLU A 34 14.67 -5.63 2.84
N ARG A 35 15.36 -4.91 1.96
CA ARG A 35 15.55 -5.25 0.54
C ARG A 35 16.87 -5.96 0.26
N GLU A 36 17.76 -6.11 1.24
CA GLU A 36 18.98 -6.90 1.08
C GLU A 36 18.62 -8.34 0.70
N GLY A 37 19.20 -8.83 -0.41
CA GLY A 37 18.92 -10.16 -0.95
C GLY A 37 17.78 -10.24 -1.99
N TYR A 38 17.09 -9.13 -2.29
CA TYR A 38 16.04 -9.07 -3.32
C TYR A 38 16.51 -8.29 -4.55
N LYS A 39 15.93 -8.58 -5.72
CA LYS A 39 16.27 -7.83 -6.93
C LYS A 39 15.83 -6.38 -6.79
N THR A 40 16.58 -5.49 -7.44
CA THR A 40 16.22 -4.07 -7.49
C THR A 40 14.87 -3.93 -8.20
N PRO A 41 13.92 -3.15 -7.67
CA PRO A 41 12.65 -2.91 -8.34
C PRO A 41 12.83 -2.35 -9.75
N VAL A 42 12.09 -2.90 -10.71
CA VAL A 42 12.07 -2.42 -12.11
C VAL A 42 11.60 -0.97 -12.17
N VAL A 43 10.61 -0.62 -11.33
CA VAL A 43 10.14 0.74 -11.11
C VAL A 43 10.29 1.10 -9.64
N LYS A 44 10.69 2.34 -9.34
CA LYS A 44 10.82 2.81 -7.96
C LYS A 44 9.46 2.68 -7.24
N PRO A 45 9.36 1.96 -6.11
CA PRO A 45 8.09 1.81 -5.41
C PRO A 45 7.47 3.12 -4.92
N GLY A 46 8.28 4.19 -4.87
CA GLY A 46 7.87 5.55 -4.51
C GLY A 46 7.03 6.28 -5.56
N THR A 47 6.89 5.75 -6.78
CA THR A 47 6.04 6.34 -7.82
C THR A 47 4.59 6.44 -7.33
N SER A 48 3.93 7.57 -7.60
CA SER A 48 2.51 7.78 -7.30
C SER A 48 1.62 7.18 -8.38
N GLY A 49 0.41 6.75 -8.04
CA GLY A 49 -0.54 6.23 -9.03
C GLY A 49 -0.14 4.87 -9.61
N ASP A 50 -0.51 4.64 -10.86
CA ASP A 50 -0.23 3.41 -11.60
C ASP A 50 1.27 3.23 -11.90
N ILE A 51 1.64 1.99 -12.21
CA ILE A 51 2.99 1.62 -12.64
C ILE A 51 2.88 1.02 -14.03
N ASP A 52 3.67 1.56 -14.96
CA ASP A 52 3.70 1.09 -16.35
C ASP A 52 3.96 -0.42 -16.42
N GLY A 53 3.17 -1.11 -17.26
CA GLY A 53 3.22 -2.56 -17.39
C GLY A 53 2.59 -3.35 -16.23
N GLN A 54 1.96 -2.69 -15.26
CA GLN A 54 1.29 -3.32 -14.12
C GLN A 54 -0.21 -2.93 -14.07
N PRO A 55 -1.02 -3.33 -15.06
CA PRO A 55 -2.45 -2.97 -15.09
C PRO A 55 -3.23 -3.56 -13.92
N VAL A 56 -4.40 -2.99 -13.64
CA VAL A 56 -5.35 -3.54 -12.66
C VAL A 56 -5.64 -5.00 -13.00
N GLY A 57 -5.57 -5.87 -11.99
CA GLY A 57 -5.71 -7.32 -12.13
C GLY A 57 -4.37 -8.07 -12.17
N THR A 58 -3.23 -7.39 -12.30
CA THR A 58 -1.90 -8.02 -12.28
C THR A 58 -1.67 -8.80 -10.99
N ARG A 59 -1.11 -10.02 -11.13
CA ARG A 59 -0.93 -10.97 -10.03
C ARG A 59 0.54 -11.21 -9.73
N TYR A 60 0.84 -11.40 -8.45
CA TYR A 60 2.18 -11.69 -7.95
C TYR A 60 2.12 -12.88 -7.01
N VAL A 61 3.03 -13.83 -7.17
CA VAL A 61 3.01 -15.05 -6.34
C VAL A 61 3.39 -14.78 -4.88
N ASN A 62 4.19 -13.73 -4.62
CA ASN A 62 4.67 -13.40 -3.28
C ASN A 62 4.99 -11.89 -3.15
N ARG A 63 5.34 -11.46 -1.93
CA ARG A 63 5.72 -10.06 -1.61
C ARG A 63 7.03 -9.63 -2.27
N ALA A 64 7.94 -10.57 -2.55
CA ALA A 64 9.19 -10.28 -3.24
C ALA A 64 8.92 -9.81 -4.68
N LEU A 65 8.06 -10.51 -5.42
CA LEU A 65 7.68 -10.09 -6.78
C LEU A 65 6.89 -8.78 -6.80
N LEU A 66 6.09 -8.47 -5.77
CA LEU A 66 5.46 -7.15 -5.62
C LEU A 66 6.50 -6.03 -5.48
N LEU A 67 7.56 -6.29 -4.70
CA LEU A 67 8.67 -5.35 -4.51
C LEU A 67 9.46 -5.19 -5.81
N GLU A 68 9.83 -6.30 -6.45
CA GLU A 68 10.58 -6.29 -7.72
C GLU A 68 9.80 -5.59 -8.84
N ALA A 69 8.47 -5.70 -8.87
CA ALA A 69 7.61 -4.98 -9.82
C ALA A 69 7.39 -3.49 -9.45
N GLY A 70 7.87 -3.02 -8.29
CA GLY A 70 7.65 -1.65 -7.82
C GLY A 70 6.26 -1.41 -7.21
N MET A 71 5.37 -2.39 -7.18
CA MET A 71 4.00 -2.18 -6.71
C MET A 71 3.92 -1.85 -5.22
N HIS A 72 4.81 -2.43 -4.42
CA HIS A 72 4.85 -2.19 -2.99
C HIS A 72 6.28 -2.31 -2.43
N GLY A 73 6.73 -1.28 -1.71
CA GLY A 73 8.15 -1.13 -1.37
C GLY A 73 8.62 -1.82 -0.09
N SER A 74 7.81 -2.68 0.53
CA SER A 74 8.16 -3.43 1.75
C SER A 74 7.74 -4.90 1.60
N ILE A 75 8.54 -5.83 2.13
CA ILE A 75 8.19 -7.27 2.12
C ILE A 75 7.36 -7.67 3.35
N ARG A 76 7.35 -6.85 4.41
CA ARG A 76 6.63 -7.11 5.66
C ARG A 76 5.46 -6.16 5.90
N ARG A 77 5.65 -4.85 5.71
CA ARG A 77 4.69 -3.83 6.20
C ARG A 77 3.45 -3.78 5.31
N GLY A 78 2.28 -3.53 5.89
CA GLY A 78 1.05 -3.36 5.11
C GLY A 78 1.01 -2.04 4.34
N ILE A 79 1.67 -0.99 4.85
CA ILE A 79 1.62 0.37 4.30
C ILE A 79 3.02 0.77 3.85
N TYR A 80 3.19 1.09 2.57
CA TYR A 80 4.42 1.64 2.03
C TYR A 80 4.27 3.14 1.78
N SER A 81 5.27 3.91 2.24
CA SER A 81 5.28 5.37 2.17
C SER A 81 6.55 5.88 1.52
N PHE A 82 6.45 6.94 0.72
CA PHE A 82 7.59 7.62 0.12
C PHE A 82 7.37 9.13 0.09
N LYS A 83 8.38 9.90 0.52
CA LYS A 83 8.27 11.36 0.71
C LYS A 83 7.03 11.75 1.52
N GLU A 84 6.85 11.08 2.67
CA GLU A 84 5.80 11.34 3.65
C GLU A 84 4.34 11.04 3.25
N THR A 85 4.08 10.59 2.02
CA THR A 85 2.75 10.11 1.59
C THR A 85 2.77 8.59 1.39
N ALA A 86 1.65 7.92 1.68
CA ALA A 86 1.43 6.52 1.35
C ALA A 86 1.35 6.35 -0.18
N ARG A 87 2.03 5.33 -0.71
CA ARG A 87 2.03 4.99 -2.15
C ARG A 87 1.24 3.72 -2.44
N SER A 88 1.30 2.76 -1.53
CA SER A 88 0.54 1.52 -1.66
C SER A 88 0.24 0.87 -0.32
N VAL A 89 -0.87 0.14 -0.31
CA VAL A 89 -1.31 -0.68 0.83
C VAL A 89 -1.54 -2.11 0.38
N VAL A 90 -1.16 -3.06 1.24
CA VAL A 90 -1.43 -4.48 1.06
C VAL A 90 -2.43 -4.92 2.12
N LEU A 91 -3.63 -5.32 1.68
CA LEU A 91 -4.60 -6.01 2.52
C LEU A 91 -4.36 -7.52 2.41
N SER A 92 -3.82 -8.13 3.44
CA SER A 92 -3.56 -9.58 3.50
C SER A 92 -4.03 -10.10 4.85
N ASP A 93 -3.14 -10.18 5.82
CA ASP A 93 -3.36 -10.74 7.15
C ASP A 93 -2.82 -9.81 8.25
N GLY A 94 -3.30 -10.01 9.48
CA GLY A 94 -2.83 -9.35 10.71
C GLY A 94 -3.72 -8.21 11.23
N TYR A 95 -4.81 -7.86 10.57
CA TYR A 95 -5.81 -6.88 11.03
C TYR A 95 -7.22 -7.16 10.50
N GLU A 96 -7.53 -8.41 10.21
CA GLU A 96 -8.79 -8.87 9.63
C GLU A 96 -9.99 -8.47 10.48
N GLU A 97 -9.85 -8.51 11.81
CA GLU A 97 -10.90 -8.11 12.76
C GLU A 97 -11.23 -6.61 12.67
N PHE A 98 -10.28 -5.80 12.23
CA PHE A 98 -10.44 -4.35 12.09
C PHE A 98 -10.58 -3.87 10.64
N ASN A 99 -10.26 -4.70 9.66
CA ASN A 99 -10.46 -4.37 8.25
C ASN A 99 -11.92 -4.62 7.86
N LYS A 100 -12.46 -3.84 6.92
CA LYS A 100 -13.71 -4.17 6.20
C LYS A 100 -13.52 -3.88 4.73
N ASP A 101 -13.61 -4.91 3.91
CA ASP A 101 -13.42 -4.81 2.47
C ASP A 101 -14.75 -5.00 1.72
N LYS A 102 -15.26 -3.91 1.16
CA LYS A 102 -16.46 -3.90 0.30
C LYS A 102 -16.10 -3.68 -1.18
N GLY A 103 -14.89 -4.07 -1.58
CA GLY A 103 -14.41 -3.86 -2.94
C GLY A 103 -14.03 -2.40 -3.13
N ASN A 104 -14.97 -1.59 -3.65
CA ASN A 104 -14.74 -0.17 -3.93
C ASN A 104 -14.58 0.69 -2.67
N LYS A 105 -15.02 0.20 -1.51
CA LYS A 105 -14.90 0.90 -0.23
C LYS A 105 -14.18 0.01 0.76
N ILE A 106 -13.13 0.54 1.37
CA ILE A 106 -12.30 -0.19 2.32
C ILE A 106 -12.22 0.61 3.61
N ARG A 107 -12.44 -0.07 4.74
CA ARG A 107 -11.96 0.40 6.04
C ARG A 107 -10.66 -0.35 6.32
N LEU A 108 -9.56 0.39 6.33
CA LEU A 108 -8.22 -0.12 6.59
C LEU A 108 -7.83 0.21 8.03
N CYS A 109 -7.34 -0.77 8.77
CA CYS A 109 -6.69 -0.54 10.06
C CYS A 109 -5.24 -0.06 9.84
N GLY A 110 -4.85 0.94 10.63
CA GLY A 110 -3.48 1.42 10.71
C GLY A 110 -2.53 0.33 11.20
N GLU A 111 -1.24 0.61 11.12
CA GLU A 111 -0.19 -0.27 11.62
C GLU A 111 0.21 0.06 13.06
N GLY A 112 0.75 -0.95 13.75
CA GLY A 112 1.43 -0.79 15.02
C GLY A 112 0.64 -1.32 16.22
N GLY A 113 1.35 -1.46 17.33
CA GLY A 113 0.78 -1.92 18.60
C GLY A 113 0.33 -3.38 18.62
N ARG A 114 0.82 -4.21 17.68
CA ARG A 114 0.58 -5.66 17.66
C ARG A 114 1.56 -6.44 18.53
N SER A 115 1.10 -7.57 19.05
CA SER A 115 1.92 -8.62 19.67
C SER A 115 2.97 -9.15 18.69
N LYS A 116 3.99 -9.86 19.21
CA LYS A 116 5.09 -10.42 18.38
C LYS A 116 4.60 -11.40 17.32
N ASP A 117 3.51 -12.11 17.58
CA ASP A 117 2.86 -13.03 16.64
C ASP A 117 1.87 -12.33 15.68
N GLY A 118 1.67 -11.02 15.84
CA GLY A 118 0.81 -10.20 14.98
C GLY A 118 -0.69 -10.34 15.24
N LYS A 119 -1.13 -11.15 16.22
CA LYS A 119 -2.53 -11.54 16.37
C LYS A 119 -3.36 -10.62 17.26
N MET A 120 -2.75 -9.93 18.22
CA MET A 120 -3.48 -9.14 19.21
C MET A 120 -2.97 -7.71 19.26
N GLN A 121 -3.87 -6.75 19.51
CA GLN A 121 -3.48 -5.40 19.86
C GLN A 121 -3.03 -5.38 21.33
N VAL A 122 -1.83 -4.87 21.59
CA VAL A 122 -1.19 -4.84 22.92
C VAL A 122 -0.69 -3.45 23.32
N LYS A 123 -0.87 -2.47 22.44
CA LYS A 123 -0.52 -1.07 22.67
C LYS A 123 -1.37 -0.18 21.75
N ASP A 124 -1.65 1.05 22.18
CA ASP A 124 -2.22 2.08 21.31
C ASP A 124 -1.41 2.29 20.02
N GLN A 125 -2.13 2.38 18.89
CA GLN A 125 -1.58 2.89 17.64
C GLN A 125 -1.33 4.39 17.72
N GLU A 126 -0.34 4.86 16.97
CA GLU A 126 0.06 6.27 16.92
C GLU A 126 0.05 6.76 15.46
N TYR A 127 -0.16 8.06 15.23
CA TYR A 127 0.02 8.69 13.92
C TYR A 127 1.52 8.86 13.60
N THR A 128 2.21 7.75 13.46
CA THR A 128 3.61 7.65 13.07
C THR A 128 3.73 6.75 11.83
N HIS A 129 4.89 6.75 11.18
CA HIS A 129 5.20 5.88 10.04
C HIS A 129 4.07 5.81 8.98
N GLY A 130 3.53 4.63 8.70
CA GLY A 130 2.48 4.40 7.71
C GLY A 130 1.17 5.11 8.04
N ASN A 131 0.81 5.19 9.33
CA ASN A 131 -0.40 5.89 9.76
C ASN A 131 -0.30 7.40 9.48
N LYS A 132 0.87 7.99 9.76
CA LYS A 132 1.11 9.39 9.42
C LYS A 132 1.10 9.59 7.90
N ALA A 133 1.67 8.66 7.16
CA ALA A 133 1.72 8.73 5.70
C ALA A 133 0.32 8.66 5.07
N LEU A 134 -0.57 7.80 5.57
CA LEU A 134 -1.97 7.76 5.12
C LEU A 134 -2.74 9.03 5.49
N GLN A 135 -2.50 9.61 6.66
CA GLN A 135 -3.08 10.90 7.04
C GLN A 135 -2.62 12.02 6.10
N ASN A 136 -1.33 12.05 5.75
CA ASN A 136 -0.80 13.02 4.80
C ASN A 136 -1.37 12.80 3.39
N THR A 137 -1.48 11.55 2.94
CA THR A 137 -2.11 11.21 1.65
C THR A 137 -3.57 11.63 1.57
N MET A 138 -4.32 11.48 2.67
CA MET A 138 -5.69 11.99 2.77
C MET A 138 -5.74 13.51 2.55
N GLN A 139 -4.79 14.26 3.11
CA GLN A 139 -4.73 15.72 2.97
C GLN A 139 -4.31 16.15 1.56
N SER A 140 -3.41 15.41 0.91
CA SER A 140 -2.96 15.73 -0.45
C SER A 140 -3.91 15.24 -1.55
N GLY A 141 -4.81 14.30 -1.24
CA GLY A 141 -5.68 13.67 -2.23
C GLY A 141 -4.94 12.73 -3.20
N GLU A 142 -3.67 12.40 -2.93
CA GLU A 142 -2.90 11.50 -3.79
C GLU A 142 -3.51 10.08 -3.81
N PRO A 143 -3.53 9.41 -4.96
CA PRO A 143 -3.99 8.03 -5.05
C PRO A 143 -3.02 7.06 -4.39
N VAL A 144 -3.58 5.99 -3.82
CA VAL A 144 -2.87 4.87 -3.20
C VAL A 144 -3.20 3.59 -3.96
N ARG A 145 -2.17 2.84 -4.36
CA ARG A 145 -2.37 1.51 -4.94
C ARG A 145 -2.86 0.54 -3.87
N VAL A 146 -3.94 -0.17 -4.14
CA VAL A 146 -4.45 -1.24 -3.27
C VAL A 146 -4.09 -2.60 -3.85
N ILE A 147 -3.43 -3.41 -3.05
CA ILE A 147 -3.07 -4.79 -3.36
C ILE A 147 -3.79 -5.71 -2.37
N ARG A 148 -4.52 -6.71 -2.86
CA ARG A 148 -5.16 -7.74 -2.03
C ARG A 148 -4.33 -9.02 -2.05
N GLY A 149 -4.05 -9.58 -0.87
CA GLY A 149 -3.39 -10.86 -0.67
C GLY A 149 -4.39 -11.99 -0.43
N TYR A 150 -4.00 -13.22 -0.76
CA TYR A 150 -4.88 -14.39 -0.70
C TYR A 150 -5.38 -14.75 0.70
N LYS A 151 -4.63 -14.37 1.75
CA LYS A 151 -5.00 -14.61 3.15
C LYS A 151 -6.06 -13.65 3.67
N LEU A 152 -6.36 -12.58 2.94
CA LEU A 152 -7.40 -11.65 3.32
C LEU A 152 -8.75 -12.37 3.39
N ASP A 153 -9.43 -12.24 4.53
CA ASP A 153 -10.79 -12.72 4.70
C ASP A 153 -11.77 -11.76 4.01
N SER A 154 -11.84 -11.90 2.69
CA SER A 154 -12.67 -11.07 1.81
C SER A 154 -13.00 -11.84 0.55
N LYS A 155 -14.24 -11.71 0.07
CA LYS A 155 -14.62 -12.23 -1.24
C LYS A 155 -13.85 -11.57 -2.39
N TYR A 156 -13.24 -10.39 -2.18
CA TYR A 156 -12.45 -9.70 -3.20
C TYR A 156 -10.99 -10.16 -3.23
N ALA A 157 -10.54 -10.93 -2.22
CA ALA A 157 -9.19 -11.44 -2.19
C ALA A 157 -8.93 -12.48 -3.30
N PRO A 158 -7.72 -12.51 -3.89
CA PRO A 158 -7.38 -13.54 -4.87
C PRO A 158 -7.35 -14.94 -4.21
N ARG A 159 -7.45 -16.00 -5.02
CA ARG A 159 -7.32 -17.39 -4.54
C ARG A 159 -5.89 -17.71 -4.07
N ASN A 160 -4.89 -17.09 -4.68
CA ASN A 160 -3.47 -17.29 -4.38
C ASN A 160 -2.70 -15.98 -4.63
N GLY A 161 -1.54 -15.86 -3.97
CA GLY A 161 -0.64 -14.73 -4.12
C GLY A 161 -1.28 -13.38 -3.78
N PHE A 162 -0.93 -12.37 -4.55
CA PHE A 162 -1.37 -10.98 -4.42
C PHE A 162 -1.89 -10.47 -5.76
N ARG A 163 -2.82 -9.53 -5.74
CA ARG A 163 -3.37 -8.89 -6.94
C ARG A 163 -3.48 -7.39 -6.76
N TYR A 164 -3.04 -6.63 -7.76
CA TYR A 164 -3.25 -5.19 -7.81
C TYR A 164 -4.70 -4.90 -8.22
N ASP A 165 -5.46 -4.20 -7.36
CA ASP A 165 -6.89 -3.93 -7.56
C ASP A 165 -7.20 -2.45 -7.81
N GLY A 166 -6.17 -1.69 -8.20
CA GLY A 166 -6.29 -0.32 -8.64
C GLY A 166 -6.01 0.74 -7.58
N LEU A 167 -6.27 1.97 -7.98
CA LEU A 167 -6.08 3.20 -7.22
C LEU A 167 -7.30 3.56 -6.39
N TYR A 168 -7.03 3.97 -5.15
CA TYR A 168 -8.00 4.44 -4.18
C TYR A 168 -7.53 5.78 -3.62
N ILE A 169 -8.46 6.59 -3.14
CA ILE A 169 -8.19 7.79 -2.35
C ILE A 169 -8.53 7.54 -0.89
N VAL A 170 -7.78 8.16 0.02
CA VAL A 170 -8.11 8.15 1.45
C VAL A 170 -9.07 9.30 1.72
N ILE A 171 -10.31 8.99 2.09
CA ILE A 171 -11.40 9.97 2.24
C ILE A 171 -11.66 10.36 3.69
N GLY A 172 -11.00 9.70 4.65
CA GLY A 172 -11.17 10.00 6.06
C GLY A 172 -10.33 9.09 6.96
N CYS A 173 -10.04 9.56 8.17
CA CYS A 173 -9.47 8.77 9.24
C CYS A 173 -10.21 9.04 10.56
N TYR A 174 -10.30 8.03 11.42
CA TYR A 174 -10.90 8.15 12.74
C TYR A 174 -10.30 7.10 13.67
N GLU A 175 -10.50 7.29 14.97
CA GLU A 175 -10.00 6.38 16.00
C GLU A 175 -11.12 5.50 16.53
N ASN A 176 -10.76 4.30 16.98
CA ASN A 176 -11.64 3.44 17.76
C ASN A 176 -10.81 2.75 18.86
N ARG A 177 -11.46 1.99 19.74
CA ARG A 177 -10.79 1.07 20.66
C ARG A 177 -11.08 -0.37 20.27
N ASP A 178 -10.09 -1.25 20.44
CA ASP A 178 -10.30 -2.68 20.33
C ASP A 178 -11.00 -3.25 21.59
N GLU A 179 -11.20 -4.56 21.63
CA GLU A 179 -11.81 -5.25 22.77
C GLU A 179 -10.99 -5.13 24.07
N ASN A 180 -9.67 -4.91 23.97
CA ASN A 180 -8.78 -4.72 25.10
C ASN A 180 -8.61 -3.25 25.49
N GLY A 181 -9.35 -2.35 24.84
CA GLY A 181 -9.32 -0.91 25.11
C GLY A 181 -8.14 -0.17 24.48
N TYR A 182 -7.30 -0.79 23.66
CA TYR A 182 -6.22 -0.11 22.94
C TYR A 182 -6.77 0.69 21.76
N ARG A 183 -6.23 1.90 21.59
CA ARG A 183 -6.56 2.76 20.45
C ARG A 183 -6.08 2.12 19.14
N ILE A 184 -6.99 2.05 18.17
CA ILE A 184 -6.71 1.72 16.77
C ILE A 184 -7.06 2.91 15.87
N ILE A 185 -6.28 3.12 14.82
CA ILE A 185 -6.52 4.15 13.82
C ILE A 185 -7.14 3.47 12.60
N LEU A 186 -8.24 4.03 12.08
CA LEU A 186 -8.99 3.48 10.96
C LEU A 186 -9.03 4.50 9.82
N PHE A 187 -8.74 4.05 8.61
CA PHE A 187 -8.77 4.85 7.39
C PHE A 187 -9.89 4.37 6.48
N ARG A 188 -10.62 5.31 5.87
CA ARG A 188 -11.62 5.03 4.84
C ARG A 188 -11.00 5.29 3.48
N LEU A 189 -10.99 4.27 2.62
CA LEU A 189 -10.51 4.34 1.26
C LEU A 189 -11.67 4.13 0.29
N GLU A 190 -11.69 4.90 -0.79
CA GLU A 190 -12.66 4.78 -1.88
C GLU A 190 -11.96 4.67 -3.23
N ARG A 191 -12.39 3.72 -4.04
CA ARG A 191 -11.78 3.41 -5.33
C ARG A 191 -12.06 4.51 -6.34
N LEU A 192 -11.04 4.88 -7.10
CA LEU A 192 -11.23 5.80 -8.23
C LEU A 192 -12.09 5.15 -9.33
N PRO A 193 -12.96 5.91 -10.03
CA PRO A 193 -13.76 5.41 -11.13
C PRO A 193 -12.91 5.10 -12.38
N GLY A 194 -13.50 4.47 -13.39
CA GLY A 194 -12.87 4.28 -14.71
C GLY A 194 -11.79 3.20 -14.78
N GLN A 195 -11.62 2.40 -13.74
CA GLN A 195 -10.67 1.30 -13.71
C GLN A 195 -11.38 -0.04 -13.93
N LEU A 196 -10.65 -1.05 -14.43
CA LEU A 196 -11.18 -2.42 -14.59
C LEU A 196 -11.88 -2.91 -13.31
N PRO A 197 -12.93 -3.74 -13.41
CA PRO A 197 -13.66 -4.18 -12.23
C PRO A 197 -12.76 -4.97 -11.24
N ILE A 198 -13.22 -5.14 -10.01
CA ILE A 198 -12.47 -5.91 -9.00
C ILE A 198 -12.81 -7.39 -9.13
N GLY A 199 -11.79 -8.24 -9.28
CA GLY A 199 -11.98 -9.68 -9.29
C GLY A 199 -12.51 -10.24 -7.96
N VAL A 200 -13.46 -11.16 -8.04
CA VAL A 200 -14.05 -11.86 -6.87
C VAL A 200 -13.48 -13.28 -6.79
N ARG A 201 -13.16 -13.74 -5.57
CA ARG A 201 -12.69 -15.08 -5.28
C ARG A 201 -13.68 -16.11 -5.82
N GLY A 202 -13.19 -17.03 -6.64
CA GLY A 202 -14.01 -18.10 -7.22
C GLY A 202 -14.81 -17.70 -8.46
N ALA A 203 -14.84 -16.42 -8.84
CA ALA A 203 -15.37 -16.00 -10.13
C ALA A 203 -14.27 -16.07 -11.20
N PHE A 204 -14.59 -16.62 -12.38
CA PHE A 204 -13.71 -16.58 -13.53
C PHE A 204 -13.58 -15.12 -13.97
N TRP A 205 -12.37 -14.57 -13.87
CA TRP A 205 -12.06 -13.22 -14.31
C TRP A 205 -11.65 -13.26 -15.77
N ALA A 206 -12.55 -12.90 -16.68
CA ALA A 206 -12.17 -12.48 -18.01
C ALA A 206 -11.81 -10.98 -17.93
N TYR A 207 -10.70 -10.57 -18.55
CA TYR A 207 -10.62 -9.16 -18.95
C TYR A 207 -11.86 -8.89 -19.80
N PRO A 208 -12.58 -7.76 -19.60
CA PRO A 208 -13.56 -7.37 -20.60
C PRO A 208 -12.83 -7.38 -21.94
N ASP A 209 -13.38 -8.07 -22.94
CA ASP A 209 -12.84 -8.04 -24.29
C ASP A 209 -12.55 -6.58 -24.60
N SER A 210 -11.29 -6.27 -24.90
CA SER A 210 -10.90 -4.89 -25.20
C SER A 210 -11.91 -4.36 -26.21
N ASP A 211 -12.50 -3.20 -25.97
CA ASP A 211 -13.36 -2.54 -26.95
C ASP A 211 -12.62 -2.21 -28.27
N VAL A 212 -11.35 -2.59 -28.39
CA VAL A 212 -10.60 -2.72 -29.63
C VAL A 212 -10.94 -4.07 -30.26
N PRO A 213 -11.77 -4.12 -31.32
CA PRO A 213 -12.03 -5.36 -32.01
C PRO A 213 -10.71 -5.90 -32.60
N LEU A 214 -10.46 -7.20 -32.41
CA LEU A 214 -9.23 -7.92 -32.75
C LEU A 214 -8.72 -7.68 -34.19
N LYS A 215 -9.61 -7.25 -35.09
CA LYS A 215 -9.32 -6.89 -36.48
C LYS A 215 -8.40 -5.67 -36.63
N ASP A 216 -8.38 -4.75 -35.66
CA ASP A 216 -7.61 -3.51 -35.75
C ASP A 216 -6.17 -3.65 -35.22
N VAL A 217 -5.89 -4.73 -34.46
CA VAL A 217 -4.53 -5.05 -33.95
C VAL A 217 -3.67 -5.74 -35.02
N LEU A 218 -4.28 -6.43 -35.97
CA LEU A 218 -3.58 -7.14 -37.04
C LEU A 218 -3.36 -6.30 -38.31
N ALA A 219 -3.92 -5.08 -38.37
CA ALA A 219 -3.84 -4.23 -39.56
C ALA A 219 -2.56 -3.39 -39.64
N HIS A 220 -1.86 -3.16 -38.52
CA HIS A 220 -0.66 -2.34 -38.48
C HIS A 220 0.40 -2.92 -37.54
N PRO A 221 1.28 -3.82 -38.01
CA PRO A 221 2.48 -4.17 -37.24
C PRO A 221 3.34 -2.90 -37.05
N PRO A 222 3.91 -2.68 -35.86
CA PRO A 222 4.81 -1.54 -35.64
C PRO A 222 6.04 -1.66 -36.55
N VAL A 223 6.37 -0.54 -37.19
CA VAL A 223 7.53 -0.34 -38.07
C VAL A 223 8.83 -0.36 -37.28
#